data_AF-A0A9E5TXX2-F1
#
_entry.id   AF-A0A9E5TXX2-F1
#
_cell.length_a   1.000
_cell.length_b   1.000
_cell.length_c   1.000
_cell.angle_alpha   90.00
_cell.angle_beta   90.00
_cell.angle_gamma   90.00
#
_symmetry.space_group_name_H-M   'P 1'
#
loop_
_entity.id
_entity.type
_entity.pdbx_description
1 polymer ?
#
loop_
_entity_poly.entity_id
_entity_poly.type
_entity_poly.pdbx_seq_one_letter_code
_entity_poly.pdbx_strand_id
1 'polypeptide(L)'
;RLRYAEHMISKRDARTAVRLLRRGGVLWYAPDQDFGPEQSLFAPFFGIQTATLLATHRLARLTGCAVVPMFPLYDPQQRRYRVTLLPALEHFPSDDPAADLARVNAIMEQQVRRAPEQYWWVHRRFKTRPPGDAPFYE
;
A
#
# COMPACT_ATOMS: atom_id res chain seq x y z
N ARG A 1 -6.97 -2.27 20.23
CA ARG A 1 -6.46 -2.92 19.00
C ARG A 1 -6.21 -4.43 19.20
N LEU A 2 -5.73 -4.88 20.37
CA LEU A 2 -5.53 -6.32 20.65
C LEU A 2 -6.81 -7.18 20.66
N ARG A 3 -8.00 -6.57 20.65
CA ARG A 3 -9.28 -7.28 20.50
C ARG A 3 -9.44 -7.96 19.13
N TYR A 4 -8.72 -7.51 18.10
CA TYR A 4 -8.85 -7.98 16.72
C TYR A 4 -7.51 -8.17 15.99
N ALA A 5 -6.40 -7.96 16.68
CA ALA A 5 -5.06 -8.18 16.16
C ALA A 5 -4.24 -8.89 17.23
N GLU A 6 -3.56 -9.98 16.86
CA GLU A 6 -2.71 -10.74 17.77
C GLU A 6 -1.51 -9.91 18.24
N HIS A 7 -0.95 -9.12 17.33
CA HIS A 7 0.23 -8.29 17.57
C HIS A 7 0.13 -6.94 16.85
N MET A 8 0.68 -5.88 17.45
CA MET A 8 0.89 -4.59 16.80
C MET A 8 2.38 -4.40 16.55
N ILE A 9 2.77 -4.32 15.27
CA ILE A 9 4.17 -4.14 14.89
C ILE A 9 4.39 -2.68 14.52
N SER A 10 5.38 -2.05 15.16
CA SER A 10 5.79 -0.69 14.80
C SER A 10 6.34 -0.64 13.38
N LYS A 11 6.03 0.41 12.62
CA LYS A 11 6.64 0.65 11.31
C LYS A 11 8.17 0.76 11.33
N ARG A 12 8.76 1.02 12.50
CA ARG A 12 10.22 1.04 12.72
C ARG A 12 10.82 -0.35 13.01
N ASP A 13 9.97 -1.37 13.22
CA ASP A 13 10.38 -2.75 13.53
C ASP A 13 10.06 -3.70 12.38
N ALA A 14 10.71 -3.48 11.24
CA ALA A 14 10.58 -4.35 10.07
C ALA A 14 11.05 -5.80 10.35
N ARG A 15 11.97 -6.00 11.31
CA ARG A 15 12.50 -7.33 11.64
C ARG A 15 11.42 -8.23 12.21
N THR A 16 10.57 -7.71 13.08
CA THR A 16 9.45 -8.47 13.64
C THR A 16 8.41 -8.80 12.58
N ALA A 17 8.10 -7.87 11.66
CA ALA A 17 7.23 -8.15 10.52
C ALA A 17 7.75 -9.29 9.62
N VAL A 18 9.04 -9.25 9.26
CA VAL A 18 9.68 -10.31 8.46
C VAL A 18 9.66 -11.65 9.18
N ARG A 19 9.95 -11.68 10.48
CA ARG A 19 9.88 -12.92 11.28
C ARG A 19 8.47 -13.51 11.36
N LEU A 20 7.46 -12.66 11.53
CA LEU A 20 6.05 -13.07 11.54
C LEU A 20 5.68 -13.75 10.21
N LEU A 21 5.97 -13.09 9.09
CA LEU A 21 5.64 -13.58 7.75
C LEU A 21 6.37 -14.88 7.40
N ARG A 22 7.67 -15.01 7.75
CA ARG A 22 8.44 -16.26 7.54
C ARG A 22 7.89 -17.46 8.32
N ARG A 23 7.12 -17.23 9.38
CA ARG A 23 6.47 -18.27 10.18
C ARG A 23 5.04 -18.58 9.71
N GLY A 24 4.62 -18.02 8.58
CA GLY A 24 3.26 -18.20 8.04
C GLY A 24 2.20 -17.30 8.70
N GLY A 25 2.61 -16.29 9.47
CA GLY A 25 1.69 -15.30 10.04
C GLY A 25 1.14 -14.33 8.99
N VAL A 26 0.07 -13.62 9.34
CA VAL A 26 -0.58 -12.63 8.47
C VAL A 26 -0.25 -11.22 8.95
N LEU A 27 0.15 -10.34 8.02
CA LEU A 27 0.39 -8.93 8.27
C LEU A 27 -0.57 -8.08 7.45
N TRP A 28 -1.32 -7.20 8.12
CA TRP A 28 -2.11 -6.16 7.47
C TRP A 28 -1.48 -4.79 7.73
N TYR A 29 -1.35 -3.99 6.67
CA TYR A 29 -0.97 -2.58 6.74
C TYR A 29 -1.43 -1.82 5.49
N ALA A 30 -1.52 -0.49 5.58
CA ALA A 30 -1.85 0.40 4.46
C ALA A 30 -0.55 0.98 3.86
N PRO A 31 -0.26 0.76 2.56
CA PRO A 31 0.99 1.19 1.93
C PRO A 31 0.90 2.57 1.24
N ASP A 32 -0.24 3.24 1.28
CA ASP A 32 -0.59 4.39 0.42
C ASP A 32 -0.34 5.76 1.05
N GLN A 33 0.52 5.81 2.07
CA GLN A 33 0.96 7.05 2.71
C GLN A 33 2.29 7.55 2.13
N ASP A 34 2.47 8.87 2.12
CA ASP A 34 3.73 9.51 1.74
C ASP A 34 4.67 9.62 2.95
N PHE A 35 5.82 8.95 2.85
CA PHE A 35 6.87 8.91 3.87
C PHE A 35 8.16 9.63 3.45
N GLY A 36 8.09 10.41 2.37
CA GLY A 36 9.26 11.05 1.77
C GLY A 36 10.03 10.13 0.82
N PRO A 37 11.10 10.67 0.20
CA PRO A 37 11.82 10.00 -0.87
C PRO A 37 12.75 8.88 -0.37
N GLU A 38 13.20 8.91 0.88
CA GLU A 38 14.19 7.96 1.41
C GLU A 38 13.71 6.50 1.44
N GLN A 39 12.39 6.29 1.57
CA GLN A 39 11.77 4.96 1.69
C GLN A 39 10.93 4.58 0.46
N SER A 40 11.00 5.39 -0.59
CA SER A 40 10.06 5.36 -1.69
C SER A 40 10.79 5.31 -3.03
N LEU A 41 10.12 4.76 -4.05
CA LEU A 41 10.41 5.08 -5.44
C LEU A 41 9.25 5.90 -6.00
N PHE A 42 9.52 6.65 -7.07
CA PHE A 42 8.47 7.35 -7.79
C PHE A 42 7.81 6.39 -8.77
N ALA A 43 6.55 6.08 -8.50
CA ALA A 43 5.68 5.29 -9.37
C ALA A 43 4.42 6.09 -9.70
N PRO A 44 3.81 5.90 -10.89
CA PRO A 44 2.60 6.62 -11.26
C PRO A 44 1.45 6.25 -10.33
N PHE A 45 0.68 7.26 -9.91
CA PHE A 45 -0.63 7.13 -9.28
C PHE A 45 -1.53 8.21 -9.86
N PHE A 46 -2.58 7.80 -10.58
CA PHE A 46 -3.42 8.65 -11.44
C PHE A 46 -2.61 9.47 -12.45
N GLY A 47 -1.54 8.88 -13.01
CA GLY A 47 -0.65 9.54 -13.97
C GLY A 47 0.36 10.52 -13.33
N ILE A 48 0.33 10.70 -12.01
CA ILE A 48 1.24 11.58 -11.29
C ILE A 48 2.36 10.76 -10.65
N GLN A 49 3.62 11.12 -10.90
CA GLN A 49 4.76 10.52 -10.20
C GLN A 49 4.64 10.75 -8.70
N THR A 50 4.55 9.66 -7.95
CA THR A 50 4.18 9.68 -6.53
C THR A 50 5.17 8.85 -5.73
N ALA A 51 5.67 9.40 -4.63
CA ALA A 51 6.51 8.67 -3.68
C ALA A 51 5.74 7.47 -3.10
N THR A 52 6.07 6.27 -3.56
CA THR A 52 5.38 5.04 -3.22
C THR A 52 6.31 4.14 -2.43
N LEU A 53 5.83 3.65 -1.28
CA LEU A 53 6.63 2.90 -0.33
C LEU A 53 7.13 1.57 -0.91
N LEU A 54 8.41 1.29 -0.71
CA LEU A 54 9.04 0.01 -1.08
C LEU A 54 8.65 -1.16 -0.16
N ALA A 55 7.89 -0.90 0.91
CA ALA A 55 7.59 -1.88 1.96
C ALA A 55 6.96 -3.17 1.40
N THR A 56 5.98 -3.06 0.49
CA THR A 56 5.28 -4.23 -0.08
C THR A 56 6.23 -5.12 -0.86
N HIS A 57 7.01 -4.53 -1.77
CA HIS A 57 8.03 -5.22 -2.56
C HIS A 57 9.06 -5.89 -1.64
N ARG A 58 9.62 -5.14 -0.67
CA ARG A 58 10.67 -5.63 0.23
C ARG A 58 10.18 -6.77 1.13
N LEU A 59 8.99 -6.65 1.71
CA LEU A 59 8.42 -7.69 2.58
C LEU A 59 8.19 -8.99 1.81
N ALA A 60 7.62 -8.90 0.61
CA ALA A 60 7.38 -10.06 -0.23
C ALA A 60 8.72 -10.69 -0.67
N ARG A 61 9.72 -9.89 -1.06
CA ARG A 61 11.04 -10.39 -1.47
C ARG A 61 11.79 -11.10 -0.35
N LEU A 62 11.74 -10.56 0.87
CA LEU A 62 12.49 -11.09 2.02
C LEU A 62 11.86 -12.34 2.64
N THR A 63 10.56 -12.57 2.41
CA THR A 63 9.78 -13.60 3.10
C THR A 63 9.20 -14.64 2.15
N GLY A 64 9.04 -14.33 0.87
CA GLY A 64 8.31 -15.16 -0.10
C GLY A 64 6.80 -15.18 0.13
N CYS A 65 6.25 -14.27 0.96
CA CYS A 65 4.83 -14.27 1.27
C CYS A 65 3.97 -13.84 0.06
N ALA A 66 2.76 -14.37 -0.02
CA ALA A 66 1.74 -13.86 -0.92
C ALA A 66 1.34 -12.43 -0.54
N VAL A 67 1.11 -11.58 -1.54
CA VAL A 67 0.57 -10.22 -1.36
C VAL A 67 -0.88 -10.22 -1.81
N VAL A 68 -1.81 -9.98 -0.89
CA VAL A 68 -3.26 -10.00 -1.13
C VAL A 68 -3.83 -8.60 -0.97
N PRO A 69 -4.28 -7.93 -2.05
CA PRO A 69 -4.91 -6.63 -1.96
C PRO A 69 -6.25 -6.69 -1.22
N MET A 70 -6.46 -5.79 -0.26
CA MET A 70 -7.68 -5.70 0.56
C MET A 70 -8.25 -4.28 0.51
N PHE A 71 -9.54 -4.16 0.20
CA PHE A 71 -10.24 -2.88 0.07
C PHE A 71 -11.52 -2.85 0.89
N PRO A 72 -11.53 -2.15 2.05
CA PRO A 72 -12.75 -1.87 2.77
C PRO A 72 -13.49 -0.68 2.15
N LEU A 73 -14.78 -0.85 1.87
CA LEU A 73 -15.68 0.23 1.45
C LEU A 73 -16.92 0.23 2.33
N TYR A 74 -17.41 1.42 2.68
CA TYR A 74 -18.69 1.60 3.34
C TYR A 74 -19.82 1.56 2.31
N ASP A 75 -20.78 0.68 2.51
CA ASP A 75 -22.01 0.59 1.73
C ASP A 75 -23.10 1.39 2.46
N PRO A 76 -23.47 2.59 1.96
CA PRO A 76 -24.44 3.45 2.63
C PRO A 76 -25.86 2.88 2.61
N GLN A 77 -26.21 2.07 1.60
CA GLN A 77 -27.53 1.46 1.49
C GLN A 77 -27.71 0.36 2.54
N GLN A 78 -26.69 -0.49 2.70
CA GLN A 78 -26.71 -1.58 3.68
C GLN A 78 -26.24 -1.15 5.08
N ARG A 79 -25.70 0.06 5.22
CA ARG A 79 -25.08 0.59 6.45
C ARG A 79 -24.02 -0.35 7.03
N ARG A 80 -23.19 -0.92 6.14
CA ARG A 80 -22.18 -1.95 6.49
C ARG A 80 -20.90 -1.71 5.72
N TYR A 81 -19.80 -2.24 6.24
CA TYR A 81 -18.54 -2.30 5.49
C TYR A 81 -18.51 -3.58 4.64
N ARG A 82 -18.15 -3.43 3.37
CA ARG A 82 -17.80 -4.53 2.47
C ARG A 82 -16.28 -4.55 2.31
N VAL A 83 -15.66 -5.66 2.71
CA VAL A 83 -14.22 -5.87 2.50
C VAL A 83 -14.05 -6.77 1.29
N THR A 84 -13.38 -6.25 0.25
CA THR A 84 -13.03 -7.02 -0.94
C THR A 84 -11.59 -7.47 -0.83
N LEU A 85 -11.35 -8.79 -0.91
CA LEU A 85 -10.02 -9.36 -1.11
C LEU A 85 -9.88 -9.72 -2.59
N LEU A 86 -8.83 -9.23 -3.24
CA LEU A 86 -8.48 -9.69 -4.58
C LEU A 86 -7.62 -10.96 -4.50
N PRO A 87 -7.47 -11.73 -5.59
CA PRO A 87 -6.47 -12.78 -5.64
C PRO A 87 -5.08 -12.27 -5.26
N ALA A 88 -4.25 -13.18 -4.73
CA ALA A 88 -2.85 -12.86 -4.47
C ALA A 88 -2.17 -12.41 -5.77
N LEU A 89 -1.25 -11.44 -5.68
CA LEU A 89 -0.51 -10.97 -6.84
C LEU A 89 0.40 -12.08 -7.36
N GLU A 90 0.09 -12.59 -8.55
CA GLU A 90 0.96 -13.54 -9.26
C GLU A 90 2.26 -12.86 -9.69
N HIS A 91 3.35 -13.61 -9.68
CA HIS A 91 4.69 -13.14 -10.08
C HIS A 91 5.14 -11.87 -9.33
N PHE A 92 4.81 -11.77 -8.03
CA PHE A 92 5.17 -10.65 -7.18
C PHE A 92 6.02 -11.10 -5.99
N PRO A 93 7.11 -10.39 -5.65
CA PRO A 93 7.65 -9.24 -6.36
C PRO A 93 8.44 -9.66 -7.60
N SER A 94 8.48 -8.79 -8.60
CA SER A 94 9.39 -8.93 -9.75
C SER A 94 10.77 -8.37 -9.43
N ASP A 95 11.74 -8.56 -10.33
CA ASP A 95 13.09 -7.98 -10.22
C ASP A 95 13.15 -6.47 -10.52
N ASP A 96 12.01 -5.86 -10.87
CA ASP A 96 11.86 -4.41 -11.03
C ASP A 96 10.94 -3.83 -9.94
N PRO A 97 11.52 -3.23 -8.87
CA PRO A 97 10.74 -2.61 -7.82
C PRO A 97 9.86 -1.45 -8.30
N ALA A 98 10.24 -0.72 -9.36
CA ALA A 98 9.44 0.37 -9.88
C ALA A 98 8.19 -0.15 -10.59
N ALA A 99 8.32 -1.23 -11.37
CA ALA A 99 7.19 -1.91 -12.00
C ALA A 99 6.21 -2.49 -10.96
N ASP A 100 6.73 -3.10 -9.89
CA ASP A 100 5.91 -3.62 -8.78
C ASP A 100 5.11 -2.51 -8.10
N LEU A 101 5.74 -1.38 -7.80
CA LEU A 101 5.08 -0.23 -7.18
C LEU A 101 4.04 0.40 -8.12
N ALA A 102 4.33 0.49 -9.42
CA ALA A 102 3.37 0.95 -10.42
C ALA A 102 2.15 0.02 -10.50
N ARG A 103 2.36 -1.30 -10.45
CA ARG A 103 1.27 -2.29 -10.40
C ARG A 103 0.42 -2.14 -9.14
N VAL A 104 1.05 -1.98 -7.97
CA VAL A 104 0.33 -1.75 -6.70
C VAL A 104 -0.52 -0.47 -6.79
N ASN A 105 0.03 0.62 -7.30
CA ASN A 105 -0.70 1.87 -7.52
C ASN A 105 -1.86 1.70 -8.50
N ALA A 106 -1.66 1.03 -9.63
CA ALA A 106 -2.72 0.79 -10.62
C ALA A 106 -3.90 -0.01 -10.03
N ILE A 107 -3.62 -1.02 -9.19
CA ILE A 107 -4.67 -1.77 -8.49
C ILE A 107 -5.42 -0.85 -7.51
N MET A 108 -4.70 0.01 -6.77
CA MET A 108 -5.36 0.99 -5.90
C MET A 108 -6.21 1.97 -6.68
N GLU A 109 -5.73 2.50 -7.81
CA GLU A 109 -6.49 3.41 -8.68
C GLU A 109 -7.82 2.79 -9.12
N GLN A 110 -7.82 1.52 -9.53
CA GLN A 110 -9.04 0.82 -9.92
C GLN A 110 -10.07 0.82 -8.80
N GLN A 111 -9.64 0.66 -7.54
CA GLN A 111 -10.54 0.64 -6.39
C GLN A 111 -10.97 2.05 -5.98
N VAL A 112 -10.06 3.02 -6.01
CA VAL A 112 -10.37 4.42 -5.77
C VAL A 112 -11.40 4.94 -6.76
N ARG A 113 -11.32 4.55 -8.04
CA ARG A 113 -12.32 4.94 -9.06
C ARG A 113 -13.74 4.43 -8.77
N ARG A 114 -13.90 3.37 -7.97
CA ARG A 114 -15.22 2.81 -7.62
C ARG A 114 -15.96 3.63 -6.58
N ALA A 115 -15.22 4.30 -5.69
CA ALA A 115 -15.76 5.10 -4.59
C ALA A 115 -14.75 6.21 -4.24
N PRO A 116 -14.49 7.16 -5.15
CA PRO A 116 -13.46 8.18 -4.96
C PRO A 116 -13.71 9.02 -3.70
N GLU A 117 -14.97 9.26 -3.35
CA GLU A 117 -15.38 9.97 -2.13
C GLU A 117 -14.96 9.26 -0.83
N GLN A 118 -14.67 7.95 -0.88
CA GLN A 118 -14.25 7.15 0.27
C GLN A 118 -12.73 6.99 0.38
N TYR A 119 -11.97 7.44 -0.63
CA TYR A 119 -10.53 7.49 -0.51
C TYR A 119 -10.10 8.63 0.42
N TRP A 120 -9.09 8.41 1.25
CA TRP A 120 -8.66 9.37 2.26
C TRP A 120 -7.81 10.50 1.67
N TRP A 121 -8.42 11.36 0.85
CA TRP A 121 -7.77 12.48 0.16
C TRP A 121 -7.14 13.54 1.09
N VAL A 122 -7.49 13.53 2.38
CA VAL A 122 -6.87 14.40 3.40
C VAL A 122 -5.37 14.11 3.52
N HIS A 123 -4.92 12.88 3.24
CA HIS A 123 -3.50 12.62 3.08
C HIS A 123 -3.00 13.24 1.77
N ARG A 124 -2.08 14.21 1.91
CA ARG A 124 -1.38 14.86 0.79
C ARG A 124 -0.48 13.85 0.04
N ARG A 125 -1.10 12.95 -0.72
CA ARG A 125 -0.48 11.81 -1.42
C ARG A 125 0.62 12.23 -2.40
N PHE A 126 0.49 13.41 -3.01
CA PHE A 126 1.40 13.95 -4.03
C PHE A 126 2.44 14.94 -3.47
N LYS A 127 2.63 14.99 -2.13
CA LYS A 127 3.43 16.04 -1.47
C LYS A 127 4.91 15.90 -1.81
N THR A 128 5.46 14.70 -1.71
CA THR A 128 6.85 14.42 -2.08
C THR A 128 6.96 14.29 -3.59
N ARG A 129 7.83 15.12 -4.19
CA ARG A 129 8.01 15.24 -5.63
C ARG A 129 9.36 14.68 -6.09
N PRO A 130 9.46 14.23 -7.36
CA PRO A 130 10.76 13.99 -7.99
C PRO A 130 11.68 15.21 -7.87
N PRO A 131 13.01 15.02 -7.80
CA PRO A 131 13.95 16.15 -7.82
C PRO A 131 13.73 17.03 -9.05
N GLY A 132 13.50 18.33 -8.83
CA GLY A 132 13.26 19.32 -9.89
C GLY A 132 11.79 19.62 -10.21
N ASP A 133 10.84 18.82 -9.72
CA ASP A 133 9.41 19.09 -9.87
C ASP A 133 8.94 20.21 -8.94
N ALA A 134 8.00 21.02 -9.42
CA ALA A 134 7.29 21.98 -8.57
C ALA A 134 6.41 21.28 -7.51
N PRO A 135 6.13 21.93 -6.37
CA PRO A 135 5.15 21.44 -5.41
C PRO A 135 3.79 21.18 -6.06
N PHE A 136 3.14 20.07 -5.70
CA PHE A 136 1.81 19.74 -6.24
C PHE A 136 0.67 20.46 -5.51
N TYR A 137 0.85 20.71 -4.21
CA TYR A 137 -0.13 21.41 -3.38
C TYR A 137 0.37 22.82 -3.09
N GLU A 138 -0.59 23.76 -3.00
CA GLU A 138 -0.38 25.12 -2.49
C GLU A 138 -0.12 25.13 -0.97
#